data_AF-A0A8B6CYJ3-F1
#
_entry.id   AF-A0A8B6CYJ3-F1
#
_cell.length_a   1.000
_cell.length_b   1.000
_cell.length_c   1.000
_cell.angle_alpha   90.00
_cell.angle_beta   90.00
_cell.angle_gamma   90.00
#
_symmetry.space_group_name_H-M   'P 1'
#
loop_
_entity.id
_entity.type
_entity.pdbx_description
1 polymer ?
#
loop_
_entity_poly.entity_id
_entity_poly.type
_entity_poly.pdbx_seq_one_letter_code
_entity_poly.pdbx_strand_id
1 'polypeptide(L)'
;MIDISKPKEQFYFRFHFQKVNIDYRHINNQIMAKKMGNEMIKPTEENQNMTADVSSDLNRQAEDNQKHVKNLISQLTAATGENDKINKSLQDENRLLRAENKRKDGNISVLQEEVHKLKTKDTKVQKEYHKLSETEGKLQKAEKTIKFLRKENDDQDRNYLKTIQDLEDKLSELSREPKIEEGCFIDHHKSLEDQVKHLTIENKDHRDRIDTLETKCRRLQELNSTLEQERNTLKQQIDTWVAKKHSTEDQVKHLTTENKDHRDRIDTLETKCRRLQELNSTLEQERNTLKQQIDTWVAKKHSTVHIQMYAAVNKELCDKMMTELENMLSMQFELNDSIIEIEKYKDPPPDSRVPLIVICINASRLGTDVNQALSHVNRSRTIAVVVLHHKEYHALPRQPSEKMLIGSDYKHIGAIVDIAYLTTKGVYPCDMNEKSLDRLVNFIKVNSQSK
;
A
#
# COMPACT_ATOMS: atom_id res chain seq x y z
N MET A 1 -3.45 -72.24 -13.46
CA MET A 1 -2.85 -73.52 -13.91
C MET A 1 -3.96 -74.40 -14.49
N ILE A 2 -3.57 -75.43 -15.24
CA ILE A 2 -4.33 -76.66 -15.63
C ILE A 2 -5.27 -77.10 -14.47
N ASP A 3 -6.55 -77.52 -14.58
CA ASP A 3 -7.45 -78.12 -15.62
C ASP A 3 -7.93 -79.53 -15.16
N ILE A 4 -9.01 -80.07 -15.78
CA ILE A 4 -9.61 -81.44 -15.71
C ILE A 4 -10.19 -81.94 -14.35
N SER A 5 -11.31 -82.70 -14.28
CA SER A 5 -11.60 -83.97 -14.98
C SER A 5 -13.09 -84.49 -14.89
N LYS A 6 -13.36 -85.74 -15.35
CA LYS A 6 -14.70 -86.38 -15.60
C LYS A 6 -14.99 -87.66 -14.70
N PRO A 7 -15.51 -88.85 -15.16
CA PRO A 7 -16.92 -89.37 -15.15
C PRO A 7 -17.16 -90.84 -14.60
N LYS A 8 -18.33 -91.50 -14.88
CA LYS A 8 -18.68 -92.98 -14.94
C LYS A 8 -19.14 -93.79 -13.67
N GLU A 9 -19.85 -94.97 -13.71
CA GLU A 9 -20.98 -95.55 -14.54
C GLU A 9 -21.43 -97.03 -14.15
N GLN A 10 -22.66 -97.49 -14.55
CA GLN A 10 -23.10 -98.87 -15.01
C GLN A 10 -23.54 -100.12 -14.12
N PHE A 11 -24.62 -100.83 -14.57
CA PHE A 11 -24.89 -102.32 -14.82
C PHE A 11 -25.43 -103.48 -13.86
N TYR A 12 -26.45 -104.26 -14.37
CA TYR A 12 -26.70 -105.76 -14.52
C TYR A 12 -27.30 -106.85 -13.48
N PHE A 13 -28.19 -107.77 -14.01
CA PHE A 13 -28.43 -109.28 -13.80
C PHE A 13 -29.14 -109.96 -12.55
N ARG A 14 -29.65 -111.25 -12.47
CA ARG A 14 -30.20 -112.37 -13.37
C ARG A 14 -30.62 -113.75 -12.65
N PHE A 15 -31.50 -114.64 -13.22
CA PHE A 15 -31.81 -116.14 -12.95
C PHE A 15 -32.58 -116.60 -11.63
N HIS A 16 -33.06 -117.86 -11.26
CA HIS A 16 -33.62 -119.20 -11.78
C HIS A 16 -34.18 -120.10 -10.57
N PHE A 17 -34.73 -121.37 -10.50
CA PHE A 17 -35.24 -122.53 -11.34
C PHE A 17 -36.07 -123.68 -10.57
N GLN A 18 -36.82 -124.57 -11.29
CA GLN A 18 -37.23 -126.06 -11.17
C GLN A 18 -37.91 -126.88 -9.98
N LYS A 19 -39.11 -127.49 -10.27
CA LYS A 19 -39.63 -128.94 -10.25
C LYS A 19 -39.78 -129.96 -9.03
N VAL A 20 -40.69 -130.98 -9.23
CA VAL A 20 -40.85 -132.41 -8.68
C VAL A 20 -42.11 -132.75 -7.78
N ASN A 21 -42.43 -134.06 -7.51
CA ASN A 21 -43.70 -134.80 -7.83
C ASN A 21 -43.99 -136.14 -6.99
N ILE A 22 -45.19 -136.78 -7.12
CA ILE A 22 -45.61 -138.24 -6.92
C ILE A 22 -46.36 -138.81 -5.64
N ASP A 23 -47.56 -139.42 -5.89
CA ASP A 23 -48.36 -140.63 -5.42
C ASP A 23 -48.17 -141.45 -4.08
N TYR A 24 -49.25 -142.14 -3.58
CA TYR A 24 -49.31 -143.55 -3.04
C TYR A 24 -50.74 -144.09 -2.63
N ARG A 25 -50.88 -145.38 -2.20
CA ARG A 25 -52.14 -146.21 -2.22
C ARG A 25 -52.50 -147.09 -0.97
N HIS A 26 -53.81 -147.27 -0.70
CA HIS A 26 -54.59 -148.52 -0.37
C HIS A 26 -54.39 -149.38 0.95
N ILE A 27 -55.30 -150.38 1.18
CA ILE A 27 -55.32 -151.51 2.19
C ILE A 27 -55.91 -151.13 3.61
N ASN A 28 -56.72 -151.91 4.40
CA ASN A 28 -56.97 -153.37 4.60
C ASN A 28 -58.41 -153.80 5.11
N ASN A 29 -58.58 -155.04 5.63
CA ASN A 29 -59.82 -155.81 5.94
C ASN A 29 -59.93 -156.46 7.36
N GLN A 30 -61.18 -156.80 7.79
CA GLN A 30 -61.67 -157.90 8.70
C GLN A 30 -61.19 -158.08 10.17
N ILE A 31 -62.10 -158.59 11.07
CA ILE A 31 -61.96 -159.78 11.98
C ILE A 31 -63.12 -159.99 13.01
N MET A 32 -63.75 -161.20 13.01
CA MET A 32 -64.30 -162.09 14.10
C MET A 32 -65.20 -161.61 15.28
N ALA A 33 -65.81 -162.47 16.16
CA ALA A 33 -66.54 -163.77 16.03
C ALA A 33 -67.15 -164.29 17.39
N LYS A 34 -68.14 -165.22 17.30
CA LYS A 34 -68.46 -166.38 18.21
C LYS A 34 -69.08 -166.24 19.64
N LYS A 35 -70.09 -167.13 19.86
CA LYS A 35 -70.42 -168.00 21.04
C LYS A 35 -71.38 -167.57 22.19
N MET A 36 -72.45 -168.37 22.34
CA MET A 36 -73.07 -169.02 23.55
C MET A 36 -73.61 -168.13 24.71
N GLY A 37 -74.68 -168.50 25.43
CA GLY A 37 -75.61 -169.65 25.32
C GLY A 37 -76.53 -169.79 26.55
N ASN A 38 -77.44 -170.78 26.54
CA ASN A 38 -78.23 -171.33 27.67
C ASN A 38 -79.27 -170.39 28.34
N GLU A 39 -80.38 -170.85 28.94
CA GLU A 39 -81.21 -172.07 28.78
C GLU A 39 -82.54 -171.86 29.54
N MET A 40 -83.57 -172.68 29.29
CA MET A 40 -84.57 -172.94 30.33
C MET A 40 -85.20 -174.33 30.19
N ILE A 41 -85.08 -175.13 31.25
CA ILE A 41 -85.82 -176.38 31.45
C ILE A 41 -86.89 -176.11 32.52
N LYS A 42 -88.10 -176.66 32.32
CA LYS A 42 -89.10 -176.85 33.39
C LYS A 42 -89.16 -178.35 33.77
N PRO A 43 -89.55 -178.69 35.01
CA PRO A 43 -88.77 -179.65 35.78
C PRO A 43 -89.59 -180.88 36.24
N THR A 44 -88.93 -181.76 36.99
CA THR A 44 -89.52 -182.94 37.63
C THR A 44 -90.40 -182.56 38.83
N GLU A 45 -91.52 -183.25 39.01
CA GLU A 45 -92.21 -183.39 40.29
C GLU A 45 -91.87 -184.76 40.88
N GLU A 46 -91.68 -184.86 42.19
CA GLU A 46 -91.72 -186.14 42.89
C GLU A 46 -91.99 -185.93 44.40
N ASN A 47 -93.15 -186.41 44.90
CA ASN A 47 -93.26 -187.05 46.22
C ASN A 47 -94.65 -187.69 46.44
N GLN A 48 -94.68 -188.96 46.84
CA GLN A 48 -95.73 -189.52 47.72
C GLN A 48 -95.11 -190.65 48.56
N ASN A 49 -95.17 -190.52 49.89
CA ASN A 49 -95.23 -191.65 50.82
C ASN A 49 -95.67 -191.21 52.22
N MET A 50 -96.28 -192.13 52.98
CA MET A 50 -96.77 -191.90 54.35
C MET A 50 -95.81 -192.40 55.44
N THR A 51 -96.08 -192.04 56.70
CA THR A 51 -95.31 -192.44 57.89
C THR A 51 -96.21 -192.68 59.12
N ALA A 52 -95.60 -193.33 60.13
CA ALA A 52 -95.99 -193.34 61.55
C ALA A 52 -97.29 -194.09 61.95
N ASP A 53 -97.38 -194.40 63.25
CA ASP A 53 -98.35 -195.35 63.81
C ASP A 53 -99.19 -194.73 64.96
N VAL A 54 -100.50 -194.64 64.72
CA VAL A 54 -101.62 -194.66 65.70
C VAL A 54 -101.73 -193.52 66.77
N SER A 55 -102.62 -192.54 66.50
CA SER A 55 -103.92 -192.32 67.21
C SER A 55 -104.39 -190.92 67.70
N SER A 56 -103.61 -189.82 67.78
CA SER A 56 -104.16 -188.58 68.42
C SER A 56 -103.84 -187.18 67.86
N ASP A 57 -102.62 -186.84 67.38
CA ASP A 57 -102.24 -185.42 67.16
C ASP A 57 -102.75 -184.75 65.86
N LEU A 58 -103.49 -185.47 65.02
CA LEU A 58 -103.74 -185.07 63.62
C LEU A 58 -104.66 -183.85 63.40
N ASN A 59 -105.34 -183.36 64.43
CA ASN A 59 -106.48 -182.43 64.26
C ASN A 59 -106.11 -180.93 64.19
N ARG A 60 -104.82 -180.56 64.24
CA ARG A 60 -104.36 -179.14 64.18
C ARG A 60 -103.65 -178.76 62.87
N GLN A 61 -103.38 -179.73 62.00
CA GLN A 61 -102.62 -179.53 60.75
C GLN A 61 -103.50 -179.34 59.49
N ALA A 62 -104.83 -179.38 59.66
CA ALA A 62 -105.79 -179.31 58.55
C ALA A 62 -106.03 -177.89 58.01
N GLU A 63 -105.95 -176.85 58.85
CA GLU A 63 -106.40 -175.50 58.48
C GLU A 63 -105.37 -174.70 57.65
N ASP A 64 -104.08 -174.75 58.00
CA ASP A 64 -103.05 -173.97 57.28
C ASP A 64 -102.80 -174.47 55.85
N ASN A 65 -102.94 -175.77 55.60
CA ASN A 65 -102.79 -176.35 54.26
C ASN A 65 -103.87 -175.85 53.28
N GLN A 66 -105.10 -175.63 53.75
CA GLN A 66 -106.19 -175.06 52.94
C GLN A 66 -105.90 -173.60 52.53
N LYS A 67 -105.10 -172.88 53.31
CA LYS A 67 -104.68 -171.49 53.08
C LYS A 67 -103.58 -171.38 52.03
N HIS A 68 -102.68 -172.37 51.96
CA HIS A 68 -101.55 -172.38 51.03
C HIS A 68 -101.98 -172.59 49.57
N VAL A 69 -102.83 -173.59 49.30
CA VAL A 69 -103.29 -173.94 47.94
C VAL A 69 -104.04 -172.78 47.26
N LYS A 70 -104.86 -172.02 48.00
CA LYS A 70 -105.57 -170.84 47.47
C LYS A 70 -104.63 -169.74 46.97
N ASN A 71 -103.43 -169.60 47.54
CA ASN A 71 -102.47 -168.57 47.14
C ASN A 71 -101.81 -168.91 45.80
N LEU A 72 -101.40 -170.17 45.61
CA LEU A 72 -100.76 -170.65 44.39
C LEU A 72 -101.65 -170.49 43.13
N ILE A 73 -102.96 -170.71 43.28
CA ILE A 73 -103.92 -170.56 42.17
C ILE A 73 -104.00 -169.10 41.70
N SER A 74 -104.08 -168.12 42.62
CA SER A 74 -104.10 -166.70 42.25
C SER A 74 -102.81 -166.24 41.55
N GLN A 75 -101.66 -166.84 41.86
CA GLN A 75 -100.39 -166.49 41.22
C GLN A 75 -100.30 -167.01 39.78
N LEU A 76 -100.82 -168.21 39.47
CA LEU A 76 -100.84 -168.73 38.10
C LEU A 76 -101.73 -167.93 37.14
N THR A 77 -102.88 -167.44 37.62
CA THR A 77 -103.80 -166.62 36.79
C THR A 77 -103.23 -165.23 36.50
N ALA A 78 -102.42 -164.66 37.41
CA ALA A 78 -101.71 -163.41 37.14
C ALA A 78 -100.66 -163.58 36.02
N ALA A 79 -99.81 -164.62 36.13
CA ALA A 79 -98.70 -164.84 35.20
C ALA A 79 -99.13 -165.13 33.75
N THR A 80 -100.32 -165.71 33.54
CA THR A 80 -100.87 -165.93 32.19
C THR A 80 -101.34 -164.62 31.54
N GLY A 81 -101.96 -163.71 32.30
CA GLY A 81 -102.46 -162.42 31.81
C GLY A 81 -101.40 -161.38 31.44
N GLU A 82 -100.13 -161.61 31.79
CA GLU A 82 -99.01 -160.74 31.38
C GLU A 82 -98.35 -161.20 30.07
N ASN A 83 -98.25 -162.51 29.82
CA ASN A 83 -97.65 -163.07 28.60
C ASN A 83 -98.35 -162.58 27.32
N ASP A 84 -99.69 -162.55 27.32
CA ASP A 84 -100.48 -162.06 26.18
C ASP A 84 -100.31 -160.55 25.91
N LYS A 85 -99.98 -159.76 26.94
CA LYS A 85 -99.67 -158.33 26.78
C LYS A 85 -98.28 -158.14 26.14
N ILE A 86 -97.29 -158.89 26.63
CA ILE A 86 -95.91 -158.84 26.11
C ILE A 86 -95.88 -159.22 24.63
N ASN A 87 -96.53 -160.33 24.26
CA ASN A 87 -96.52 -160.84 22.89
C ASN A 87 -97.18 -159.86 21.89
N LYS A 88 -98.21 -159.12 22.34
CA LYS A 88 -98.86 -158.09 21.52
C LYS A 88 -97.98 -156.84 21.32
N SER A 89 -97.28 -156.40 22.37
CA SER A 89 -96.37 -155.25 22.31
C SER A 89 -95.24 -155.45 21.28
N LEU A 90 -94.68 -156.67 21.22
CA LEU A 90 -93.58 -157.02 20.31
C LEU A 90 -93.97 -157.01 18.82
N GLN A 91 -95.26 -157.17 18.49
CA GLN A 91 -95.72 -157.06 17.10
C GLN A 91 -95.81 -155.62 16.60
N ASP A 92 -96.29 -154.69 17.43
CA ASP A 92 -96.43 -153.28 17.02
C ASP A 92 -95.06 -152.57 16.94
N GLU A 93 -94.12 -152.88 17.83
CA GLU A 93 -92.75 -152.34 17.80
C GLU A 93 -91.99 -152.73 16.51
N ASN A 94 -92.12 -154.00 16.09
CA ASN A 94 -91.56 -154.49 14.81
C ASN A 94 -92.12 -153.75 13.59
N ARG A 95 -93.34 -153.21 13.68
CA ARG A 95 -94.00 -152.48 12.60
C ARG A 95 -93.46 -151.05 12.47
N LEU A 96 -93.11 -150.41 13.58
CA LEU A 96 -92.51 -149.06 13.62
C LEU A 96 -91.08 -149.05 13.08
N LEU A 97 -90.23 -149.99 13.50
CA LEU A 97 -88.83 -150.08 13.05
C LEU A 97 -88.68 -150.18 11.52
N ARG A 98 -89.61 -150.88 10.85
CA ARG A 98 -89.63 -150.98 9.38
C ARG A 98 -90.01 -149.68 8.68
N ALA A 99 -90.83 -148.84 9.32
CA ALA A 99 -91.18 -147.51 8.80
C ALA A 99 -90.02 -146.51 8.99
N GLU A 100 -89.30 -146.59 10.09
CA GLU A 100 -88.20 -145.67 10.40
C GLU A 100 -86.99 -145.87 9.47
N ASN A 101 -86.57 -147.11 9.21
CA ASN A 101 -85.44 -147.39 8.33
C ASN A 101 -85.65 -146.84 6.91
N LYS A 102 -86.85 -147.03 6.34
CA LYS A 102 -87.22 -146.49 5.01
C LYS A 102 -87.15 -144.94 4.96
N ARG A 103 -87.22 -144.27 6.11
CA ARG A 103 -87.06 -142.81 6.22
C ARG A 103 -85.58 -142.38 6.32
N LYS A 104 -84.71 -143.23 6.90
CA LYS A 104 -83.26 -142.98 7.00
C LYS A 104 -82.58 -143.09 5.64
N ASP A 105 -82.93 -144.08 4.81
CA ASP A 105 -82.35 -144.28 3.48
C ASP A 105 -82.56 -143.05 2.56
N GLY A 106 -83.73 -142.41 2.63
CA GLY A 106 -84.01 -141.18 1.87
C GLY A 106 -83.10 -140.01 2.26
N ASN A 107 -82.81 -139.83 3.56
CA ASN A 107 -81.94 -138.76 4.04
C ASN A 107 -80.47 -138.96 3.62
N ILE A 108 -80.00 -140.22 3.54
CA ILE A 108 -78.62 -140.55 3.12
C ILE A 108 -78.37 -140.07 1.68
N SER A 109 -79.33 -140.25 0.78
CA SER A 109 -79.21 -139.84 -0.63
C SER A 109 -79.04 -138.32 -0.78
N VAL A 110 -79.73 -137.51 0.01
CA VAL A 110 -79.65 -136.03 -0.04
C VAL A 110 -78.28 -135.53 0.43
N LEU A 111 -77.78 -136.08 1.55
CA LEU A 111 -76.49 -135.69 2.13
C LEU A 111 -75.31 -136.01 1.20
N GLN A 112 -75.39 -137.08 0.41
CA GLN A 112 -74.33 -137.43 -0.57
C GLN A 112 -74.21 -136.39 -1.70
N GLU A 113 -75.32 -135.81 -2.18
CA GLU A 113 -75.29 -134.77 -3.19
C GLU A 113 -74.72 -133.45 -2.65
N GLU A 114 -75.04 -133.10 -1.40
CA GLU A 114 -74.58 -131.87 -0.76
C GLU A 114 -73.06 -131.90 -0.46
N VAL A 115 -72.52 -133.04 -0.03
CA VAL A 115 -71.07 -133.25 0.11
C VAL A 115 -70.34 -133.04 -1.22
N HIS A 116 -70.92 -133.43 -2.36
CA HIS A 116 -70.32 -133.21 -3.68
C HIS A 116 -70.29 -131.72 -4.09
N LYS A 117 -71.35 -130.96 -3.74
CA LYS A 117 -71.43 -129.49 -3.94
C LYS A 117 -70.44 -128.72 -3.05
N LEU A 118 -70.10 -129.22 -1.87
CA LEU A 118 -69.06 -128.63 -1.02
C LEU A 118 -67.65 -128.89 -1.58
N LYS A 119 -67.36 -130.11 -2.05
CA LYS A 119 -66.04 -130.49 -2.60
C LYS A 119 -65.67 -129.73 -3.88
N THR A 120 -66.66 -129.24 -4.63
CA THR A 120 -66.48 -128.36 -5.80
C THR A 120 -66.37 -126.86 -5.47
N LYS A 121 -66.69 -126.45 -4.23
CA LYS A 121 -66.39 -125.10 -3.71
C LYS A 121 -64.96 -125.02 -3.17
N ASP A 122 -64.52 -126.01 -2.40
CA ASP A 122 -63.17 -126.08 -1.82
C ASP A 122 -62.06 -125.96 -2.88
N THR A 123 -62.22 -126.68 -4.00
CA THR A 123 -61.31 -126.63 -5.16
C THR A 123 -61.31 -125.30 -5.94
N LYS A 124 -62.23 -124.36 -5.64
CA LYS A 124 -62.11 -122.96 -6.07
C LYS A 124 -61.31 -122.12 -5.06
N VAL A 125 -61.54 -122.31 -3.75
CA VAL A 125 -60.84 -121.56 -2.68
C VAL A 125 -59.34 -121.78 -2.75
N GLN A 126 -58.87 -123.01 -2.97
CA GLN A 126 -57.44 -123.30 -3.13
C GLN A 126 -56.78 -122.56 -4.32
N LYS A 127 -57.54 -122.28 -5.39
CA LYS A 127 -57.03 -121.53 -6.55
C LYS A 127 -56.95 -120.03 -6.29
N GLU A 128 -57.83 -119.47 -5.46
CA GLU A 128 -57.72 -118.08 -5.01
C GLU A 128 -56.54 -117.90 -4.05
N TYR A 129 -56.36 -118.82 -3.11
CA TYR A 129 -55.23 -118.80 -2.15
C TYR A 129 -53.87 -118.76 -2.85
N HIS A 130 -53.70 -119.54 -3.92
CA HIS A 130 -52.43 -119.57 -4.67
C HIS A 130 -52.13 -118.25 -5.41
N LYS A 131 -53.16 -117.55 -5.91
CA LYS A 131 -52.99 -116.19 -6.47
C LYS A 131 -52.55 -115.20 -5.39
N LEU A 132 -53.14 -115.29 -4.19
CA LEU A 132 -52.87 -114.37 -3.08
C LEU A 132 -51.39 -114.42 -2.68
N SER A 133 -50.83 -115.63 -2.54
CA SER A 133 -49.41 -115.85 -2.26
C SER A 133 -48.50 -115.29 -3.37
N GLU A 134 -48.91 -115.39 -4.64
CA GLU A 134 -48.16 -114.80 -5.75
C GLU A 134 -48.21 -113.25 -5.76
N THR A 135 -49.28 -112.63 -5.25
CA THR A 135 -49.33 -111.17 -5.04
C THR A 135 -48.50 -110.71 -3.83
N GLU A 136 -48.47 -111.47 -2.75
CA GLU A 136 -47.64 -111.18 -1.56
C GLU A 136 -46.14 -111.18 -1.90
N GLY A 137 -45.69 -112.17 -2.69
CA GLY A 137 -44.30 -112.22 -3.21
C GLY A 137 -43.94 -111.09 -4.19
N LYS A 138 -44.92 -110.36 -4.73
CA LYS A 138 -44.71 -109.13 -5.52
C LYS A 138 -44.66 -107.90 -4.61
N LEU A 139 -45.51 -107.86 -3.56
CA LEU A 139 -45.53 -106.79 -2.56
C LEU A 139 -44.18 -106.66 -1.84
N GLN A 140 -43.62 -107.76 -1.32
CA GLN A 140 -42.31 -107.76 -0.64
C GLN A 140 -41.13 -107.30 -1.53
N LYS A 141 -41.27 -107.36 -2.85
CA LYS A 141 -40.28 -106.80 -3.79
C LYS A 141 -40.43 -105.28 -3.91
N ALA A 142 -41.67 -104.79 -4.03
CA ALA A 142 -41.95 -103.35 -4.06
C ALA A 142 -41.50 -102.64 -2.77
N GLU A 143 -41.72 -103.24 -1.59
CA GLU A 143 -41.23 -102.70 -0.30
C GLU A 143 -39.72 -102.52 -0.27
N LYS A 144 -38.96 -103.48 -0.81
CA LYS A 144 -37.49 -103.41 -0.90
C LYS A 144 -37.04 -102.29 -1.85
N THR A 145 -37.73 -102.10 -2.97
CA THR A 145 -37.47 -100.97 -3.89
C THR A 145 -37.79 -99.62 -3.24
N ILE A 146 -38.92 -99.49 -2.53
CA ILE A 146 -39.29 -98.26 -1.80
C ILE A 146 -38.24 -97.94 -0.72
N LYS A 147 -37.74 -98.95 0.00
CA LYS A 147 -36.70 -98.76 1.03
C LYS A 147 -35.35 -98.34 0.44
N PHE A 148 -35.02 -98.76 -0.78
CA PHE A 148 -33.84 -98.28 -1.50
C PHE A 148 -33.98 -96.81 -1.92
N LEU A 149 -35.09 -96.47 -2.60
CA LEU A 149 -35.34 -95.12 -3.12
C LEU A 149 -35.40 -94.06 -2.01
N ARG A 150 -35.95 -94.40 -0.83
CA ARG A 150 -35.91 -93.49 0.34
C ARG A 150 -34.48 -93.14 0.75
N LYS A 151 -33.60 -94.13 0.86
CA LYS A 151 -32.19 -93.90 1.22
C LYS A 151 -31.47 -93.03 0.17
N GLU A 152 -31.76 -93.25 -1.11
CA GLU A 152 -31.20 -92.45 -2.21
C GLU A 152 -31.65 -90.98 -2.13
N ASN A 153 -32.92 -90.72 -1.76
CA ASN A 153 -33.43 -89.37 -1.46
C ASN A 153 -32.77 -88.77 -0.20
N ASP A 154 -32.68 -89.54 0.90
CA ASP A 154 -32.06 -89.10 2.16
C ASP A 154 -30.55 -88.76 1.98
N ASP A 155 -29.88 -89.41 1.03
CA ASP A 155 -28.48 -89.14 0.65
C ASP A 155 -28.38 -87.91 -0.31
N GLN A 156 -29.37 -87.68 -1.18
CA GLN A 156 -29.46 -86.45 -2.02
C GLN A 156 -29.77 -85.19 -1.20
N ASP A 157 -30.75 -85.23 -0.28
CA ASP A 157 -31.15 -84.09 0.54
C ASP A 157 -29.99 -83.58 1.40
N ARG A 158 -29.15 -84.48 1.93
CA ARG A 158 -27.93 -84.12 2.65
C ARG A 158 -26.87 -83.46 1.75
N ASN A 159 -26.80 -83.81 0.48
CA ASN A 159 -25.90 -83.16 -0.48
C ASN A 159 -26.39 -81.75 -0.85
N TYR A 160 -27.71 -81.57 -1.02
CA TYR A 160 -28.32 -80.25 -1.21
C TYR A 160 -28.14 -79.35 0.01
N LEU A 161 -28.43 -79.85 1.23
CA LEU A 161 -28.20 -79.11 2.47
C LEU A 161 -26.75 -78.63 2.62
N LYS A 162 -25.77 -79.51 2.34
CA LYS A 162 -24.36 -79.09 2.37
C LYS A 162 -24.05 -78.02 1.31
N THR A 163 -24.59 -78.17 0.11
CA THR A 163 -24.37 -77.19 -0.98
C THR A 163 -24.98 -75.83 -0.64
N ILE A 164 -26.12 -75.80 0.07
CA ILE A 164 -26.73 -74.56 0.59
C ILE A 164 -25.81 -73.92 1.65
N GLN A 165 -25.31 -74.70 2.62
CA GLN A 165 -24.39 -74.21 3.65
C GLN A 165 -23.10 -73.61 3.04
N ASP A 166 -22.46 -74.34 2.11
CA ASP A 166 -21.25 -73.90 1.40
C ASP A 166 -21.48 -72.62 0.54
N LEU A 167 -22.75 -72.31 0.21
CA LEU A 167 -23.15 -71.08 -0.50
C LEU A 167 -23.54 -69.94 0.47
N GLU A 168 -24.20 -70.23 1.59
CA GLU A 168 -24.54 -69.24 2.63
C GLU A 168 -23.29 -68.68 3.31
N ASP A 169 -22.28 -69.51 3.55
CA ASP A 169 -20.99 -69.08 4.09
C ASP A 169 -20.27 -68.16 3.09
N LYS A 170 -20.23 -68.51 1.80
CA LYS A 170 -19.67 -67.66 0.73
C LYS A 170 -20.45 -66.37 0.54
N LEU A 171 -21.77 -66.39 0.65
CA LEU A 171 -22.60 -65.19 0.55
C LEU A 171 -22.41 -64.28 1.77
N SER A 172 -22.11 -64.86 2.94
CA SER A 172 -21.71 -64.13 4.15
C SER A 172 -20.31 -63.51 4.03
N GLU A 173 -19.38 -64.17 3.34
CA GLU A 173 -18.03 -63.68 3.03
C GLU A 173 -18.09 -62.52 2.01
N LEU A 174 -18.78 -62.73 0.87
CA LEU A 174 -19.05 -61.72 -0.16
C LEU A 174 -19.94 -60.56 0.33
N SER A 175 -20.63 -60.71 1.47
CA SER A 175 -21.35 -59.60 2.13
C SER A 175 -20.50 -58.86 3.17
N ARG A 176 -19.27 -59.33 3.47
CA ARG A 176 -18.31 -58.65 4.34
C ARG A 176 -17.30 -57.81 3.56
N GLU A 177 -16.75 -58.34 2.47
CA GLU A 177 -15.81 -57.62 1.60
C GLU A 177 -16.26 -56.18 1.24
N PRO A 178 -17.44 -55.95 0.63
CA PRO A 178 -17.85 -54.60 0.24
C PRO A 178 -18.04 -53.66 1.42
N LYS A 179 -18.35 -54.16 2.64
CA LYS A 179 -18.54 -53.30 3.82
C LYS A 179 -17.22 -52.79 4.41
N ILE A 180 -16.12 -53.53 4.20
CA ILE A 180 -14.78 -53.10 4.60
C ILE A 180 -14.22 -52.12 3.57
N GLU A 181 -14.43 -52.39 2.28
CA GLU A 181 -14.04 -51.48 1.20
C GLU A 181 -14.84 -50.18 1.24
N GLU A 182 -16.17 -50.22 1.39
CA GLU A 182 -17.05 -49.04 1.47
C GLU A 182 -16.70 -48.15 2.68
N GLY A 183 -16.39 -48.74 3.84
CA GLY A 183 -15.89 -47.98 5.00
C GLY A 183 -14.56 -47.27 4.71
N CYS A 184 -13.59 -47.99 4.14
CA CYS A 184 -12.30 -47.43 3.74
C CYS A 184 -12.45 -46.32 2.67
N PHE A 185 -13.35 -46.51 1.70
CA PHE A 185 -13.63 -45.55 0.64
C PHE A 185 -14.34 -44.30 1.18
N ILE A 186 -15.26 -44.44 2.14
CA ILE A 186 -15.93 -43.32 2.81
C ILE A 186 -14.91 -42.47 3.60
N ASP A 187 -14.02 -43.09 4.38
CA ASP A 187 -13.06 -42.32 5.18
C ASP A 187 -11.92 -41.73 4.33
N HIS A 188 -11.51 -42.42 3.25
CA HIS A 188 -10.62 -41.83 2.24
C HIS A 188 -11.32 -40.67 1.49
N HIS A 189 -12.60 -40.80 1.14
CA HIS A 189 -13.36 -39.74 0.49
C HIS A 189 -13.52 -38.51 1.38
N LYS A 190 -13.84 -38.67 2.68
CA LYS A 190 -13.83 -37.56 3.65
C LYS A 190 -12.47 -36.91 3.76
N SER A 191 -11.39 -37.70 3.83
CA SER A 191 -10.02 -37.17 3.90
C SER A 191 -9.66 -36.34 2.66
N LEU A 192 -10.08 -36.79 1.47
CA LEU A 192 -9.94 -36.02 0.23
C LEU A 192 -10.86 -34.78 0.21
N GLU A 193 -12.09 -34.88 0.70
CA GLU A 193 -13.03 -33.76 0.79
C GLU A 193 -12.50 -32.65 1.72
N ASP A 194 -11.91 -33.02 2.86
CA ASP A 194 -11.31 -32.09 3.80
C ASP A 194 -9.97 -31.52 3.30
N GLN A 195 -9.17 -32.29 2.56
CA GLN A 195 -8.02 -31.75 1.81
C GLN A 195 -8.48 -30.75 0.73
N VAL A 196 -9.55 -31.04 -0.01
CA VAL A 196 -10.13 -30.12 -1.00
C VAL A 196 -10.68 -28.86 -0.33
N LYS A 197 -11.31 -28.95 0.85
CA LYS A 197 -11.73 -27.78 1.64
C LYS A 197 -10.51 -26.95 2.08
N HIS A 198 -9.46 -27.58 2.62
CA HIS A 198 -8.23 -26.89 3.02
C HIS A 198 -7.60 -26.15 1.84
N LEU A 199 -7.36 -26.86 0.73
CA LEU A 199 -6.79 -26.28 -0.49
C LEU A 199 -7.71 -25.18 -1.08
N THR A 200 -9.03 -25.27 -0.93
CA THR A 200 -9.95 -24.21 -1.36
C THR A 200 -9.82 -22.95 -0.50
N ILE A 201 -9.64 -23.09 0.82
CA ILE A 201 -9.40 -21.98 1.75
C ILE A 201 -8.02 -21.34 1.47
N GLU A 202 -6.99 -22.17 1.31
CA GLU A 202 -5.62 -21.75 1.03
C GLU A 202 -5.48 -21.02 -0.33
N ASN A 203 -6.09 -21.56 -1.39
CA ASN A 203 -6.18 -20.88 -2.69
C ASN A 203 -7.00 -19.57 -2.64
N LYS A 204 -7.92 -19.42 -1.67
CA LYS A 204 -8.62 -18.15 -1.44
C LYS A 204 -7.72 -17.13 -0.75
N ASP A 205 -7.06 -17.49 0.36
CA ASP A 205 -6.08 -16.62 1.04
C ASP A 205 -4.99 -16.13 0.07
N HIS A 206 -4.44 -17.05 -0.73
CA HIS A 206 -3.43 -16.71 -1.71
C HIS A 206 -3.95 -15.73 -2.78
N ARG A 207 -5.22 -15.84 -3.19
CA ARG A 207 -5.87 -14.88 -4.11
C ARG A 207 -6.10 -13.52 -3.46
N ASP A 208 -6.71 -13.50 -2.27
CA ASP A 208 -6.96 -12.28 -1.50
C ASP A 208 -5.63 -11.52 -1.23
N ARG A 209 -4.53 -12.28 -1.05
CA ARG A 209 -3.16 -11.77 -0.91
C ARG A 209 -2.52 -11.29 -2.21
N ILE A 210 -2.80 -11.92 -3.35
CA ILE A 210 -2.41 -11.44 -4.70
C ILE A 210 -3.12 -10.11 -4.99
N ASP A 211 -4.45 -10.04 -4.84
CA ASP A 211 -5.25 -8.82 -5.06
C ASP A 211 -4.74 -7.66 -4.19
N THR A 212 -4.37 -7.95 -2.95
CA THR A 212 -3.72 -7.01 -2.01
C THR A 212 -2.35 -6.53 -2.51
N LEU A 213 -1.53 -7.41 -3.09
CA LEU A 213 -0.22 -7.05 -3.64
C LEU A 213 -0.35 -6.25 -4.94
N GLU A 214 -1.23 -6.64 -5.87
CA GLU A 214 -1.51 -5.87 -7.10
C GLU A 214 -2.02 -4.45 -6.80
N THR A 215 -2.84 -4.30 -5.76
CA THR A 215 -3.33 -2.99 -5.30
C THR A 215 -2.20 -2.15 -4.70
N LYS A 216 -1.25 -2.75 -3.98
CA LYS A 216 -0.02 -2.07 -3.53
C LYS A 216 0.90 -1.69 -4.69
N CYS A 217 1.08 -2.58 -5.67
CA CYS A 217 1.90 -2.32 -6.85
C CYS A 217 1.36 -1.16 -7.69
N ARG A 218 0.05 -1.11 -7.95
CA ARG A 218 -0.61 0.03 -8.63
C ARG A 218 -0.36 1.34 -7.89
N ARG A 219 -0.60 1.38 -6.58
CA ARG A 219 -0.38 2.59 -5.76
C ARG A 219 1.09 3.04 -5.71
N LEU A 220 2.04 2.10 -5.74
CA LEU A 220 3.48 2.42 -5.83
C LEU A 220 3.86 2.95 -7.21
N GLN A 221 3.25 2.42 -8.28
CA GLN A 221 3.46 2.88 -9.65
C GLN A 221 2.89 4.30 -9.88
N GLU A 222 1.70 4.57 -9.34
CA GLU A 222 1.10 5.91 -9.27
C GLU A 222 2.02 6.89 -8.54
N LEU A 223 2.43 6.56 -7.31
CA LEU A 223 3.32 7.39 -6.50
C LEU A 223 4.66 7.66 -7.19
N ASN A 224 5.26 6.66 -7.83
CA ASN A 224 6.51 6.83 -8.58
C ASN A 224 6.32 7.76 -9.80
N SER A 225 5.16 7.71 -10.46
CA SER A 225 4.84 8.64 -11.55
C SER A 225 4.71 10.09 -11.04
N THR A 226 4.06 10.31 -9.89
CA THR A 226 3.99 11.63 -9.23
C THR A 226 5.38 12.14 -8.86
N LEU A 227 6.21 11.32 -8.20
CA LEU A 227 7.58 11.68 -7.82
C LEU A 227 8.46 11.99 -9.03
N GLU A 228 8.28 11.31 -10.16
CA GLU A 228 8.99 11.62 -11.41
C GLU A 228 8.53 12.94 -12.04
N GLN A 229 7.23 13.26 -11.98
CA GLN A 229 6.71 14.58 -12.37
C GLN A 229 7.28 15.69 -11.49
N GLU A 230 7.25 15.54 -10.16
CA GLU A 230 7.83 16.48 -9.20
C GLU A 230 9.34 16.69 -9.44
N ARG A 231 10.11 15.60 -9.61
CA ARG A 231 11.55 15.66 -9.93
C ARG A 231 11.80 16.45 -11.22
N ASN A 232 10.99 16.23 -12.25
CA ASN A 232 11.13 16.92 -13.53
C ASN A 232 10.76 18.41 -13.42
N THR A 233 9.72 18.76 -12.64
CA THR A 233 9.35 20.15 -12.34
C THR A 233 10.44 20.87 -11.53
N LEU A 234 10.97 20.24 -10.47
CA LEU A 234 12.08 20.78 -9.68
C LEU A 234 13.34 20.97 -10.51
N LYS A 235 13.63 20.06 -11.45
CA LYS A 235 14.73 20.22 -12.40
C LYS A 235 14.54 21.47 -13.28
N GLN A 236 13.37 21.66 -13.89
CA GLN A 236 13.07 22.87 -14.69
C GLN A 236 13.18 24.17 -13.87
N GLN A 237 12.79 24.14 -12.59
CA GLN A 237 13.00 25.28 -11.68
C GLN A 237 14.49 25.52 -11.42
N ILE A 238 15.28 24.48 -11.14
CA ILE A 238 16.74 24.57 -10.96
C ILE A 238 17.40 25.16 -12.22
N ASP A 239 17.09 24.64 -13.41
CA ASP A 239 17.61 25.14 -14.68
C ASP A 239 17.27 26.64 -14.88
N THR A 240 16.06 27.05 -14.49
CA THR A 240 15.62 28.46 -14.50
C THR A 240 16.37 29.33 -13.50
N TRP A 241 16.63 28.83 -12.28
CA TRP A 241 17.43 29.54 -11.26
C TRP A 241 18.90 29.66 -11.69
N VAL A 242 19.46 28.63 -12.32
CA VAL A 242 20.82 28.63 -12.88
C VAL A 242 20.93 29.65 -14.01
N ALA A 243 19.95 29.74 -14.91
CA ALA A 243 19.93 30.76 -15.96
C ALA A 243 19.85 32.20 -15.38
N LYS A 244 18.98 32.43 -14.40
CA LYS A 244 18.90 33.72 -13.68
C LYS A 244 20.21 34.06 -13.00
N LYS A 245 20.85 33.11 -12.31
CA LYS A 245 22.13 33.29 -11.64
C LYS A 245 23.21 33.79 -12.61
N HIS A 246 23.41 33.11 -13.74
CA HIS A 246 24.41 33.54 -14.74
C HIS A 246 24.12 34.95 -15.27
N SER A 247 22.85 35.27 -15.56
CA SER A 247 22.45 36.62 -15.99
C SER A 247 22.77 37.70 -14.94
N THR A 248 22.57 37.41 -13.65
CA THR A 248 22.97 38.33 -12.56
C THR A 248 24.49 38.41 -12.40
N GLU A 249 25.23 37.31 -12.55
CA GLU A 249 26.69 37.32 -12.52
C GLU A 249 27.29 38.15 -13.66
N ASP A 250 26.70 38.12 -14.86
CA ASP A 250 27.12 38.96 -15.99
C ASP A 250 26.77 40.45 -15.80
N GLN A 251 25.61 40.75 -15.21
CA GLN A 251 25.29 42.13 -14.77
C GLN A 251 26.30 42.65 -13.74
N VAL A 252 26.68 41.83 -12.75
CA VAL A 252 27.68 42.19 -11.74
C VAL A 252 29.07 42.40 -12.38
N LYS A 253 29.48 41.57 -13.35
CA LYS A 253 30.72 41.80 -14.12
C LYS A 253 30.67 43.14 -14.87
N HIS A 254 29.57 43.44 -15.56
CA HIS A 254 29.42 44.67 -16.33
C HIS A 254 29.50 45.92 -15.43
N LEU A 255 28.74 45.93 -14.32
CA LEU A 255 28.78 47.01 -13.33
C LEU A 255 30.14 47.12 -12.64
N THR A 256 30.88 46.02 -12.47
CA THR A 256 32.25 46.06 -11.92
C THR A 256 33.22 46.78 -12.87
N THR A 257 33.12 46.53 -14.18
CA THR A 257 33.89 47.26 -15.20
C THR A 257 33.49 48.74 -15.25
N GLU A 258 32.20 49.06 -15.29
CA GLU A 258 31.71 50.45 -15.33
C GLU A 258 32.14 51.25 -14.08
N ASN A 259 32.07 50.65 -12.89
CA ASN A 259 32.59 51.27 -11.66
C ASN A 259 34.11 51.47 -11.66
N LYS A 260 34.87 50.63 -12.38
CA LYS A 260 36.30 50.84 -12.58
C LYS A 260 36.55 52.03 -13.51
N ASP A 261 35.89 52.07 -14.66
CA ASP A 261 36.02 53.15 -15.64
C ASP A 261 35.59 54.51 -15.05
N HIS A 262 34.59 54.53 -14.17
CA HIS A 262 34.23 55.72 -13.39
C HIS A 262 35.33 56.14 -12.40
N ARG A 263 35.99 55.20 -11.71
CA ARG A 263 37.10 55.50 -10.80
C ARG A 263 38.31 56.05 -11.54
N ASP A 264 38.73 55.40 -12.61
CA ASP A 264 39.85 55.85 -13.46
C ASP A 264 39.60 57.27 -14.02
N ARG A 265 38.33 57.63 -14.27
CA ARG A 265 37.90 58.98 -14.65
C ARG A 265 37.93 59.99 -13.48
N ILE A 266 37.60 59.58 -12.26
CA ILE A 266 37.70 60.42 -11.04
C ILE A 266 39.18 60.73 -10.76
N ASP A 267 40.05 59.73 -10.71
CA ASP A 267 41.49 59.89 -10.47
C ASP A 267 42.13 60.85 -11.50
N THR A 268 41.68 60.76 -12.76
CA THR A 268 42.06 61.67 -13.85
C THR A 268 41.60 63.11 -13.60
N LEU A 269 40.39 63.32 -13.07
CA LEU A 269 39.86 64.64 -12.74
C LEU A 269 40.54 65.24 -11.51
N GLU A 270 40.74 64.49 -10.45
CA GLU A 270 41.51 64.93 -9.26
C GLU A 270 42.93 65.36 -9.61
N THR A 271 43.56 64.65 -10.56
CA THR A 271 44.90 65.01 -11.07
C THR A 271 44.89 66.32 -11.87
N LYS A 272 43.80 66.62 -12.59
CA LYS A 272 43.61 67.93 -13.24
C LYS A 272 43.33 69.03 -12.22
N CYS A 273 42.51 68.78 -11.21
CA CYS A 273 42.21 69.74 -10.15
C CYS A 273 43.46 70.16 -9.38
N ARG A 274 44.33 69.21 -9.00
CA ARG A 274 45.62 69.51 -8.36
C ARG A 274 46.50 70.43 -9.22
N ARG A 275 46.67 70.13 -10.51
CA ARG A 275 47.43 70.99 -11.45
C ARG A 275 46.86 72.39 -11.61
N LEU A 276 45.53 72.54 -11.61
CA LEU A 276 44.88 73.86 -11.66
C LEU A 276 45.09 74.64 -10.36
N GLN A 277 45.07 73.96 -9.21
CA GLN A 277 45.33 74.56 -7.90
C GLN A 277 46.80 74.99 -7.74
N GLU A 278 47.74 74.18 -8.23
CA GLU A 278 49.17 74.51 -8.36
C GLU A 278 49.36 75.76 -9.24
N LEU A 279 48.80 75.76 -10.45
CA LEU A 279 48.89 76.89 -11.38
C LEU A 279 48.30 78.18 -10.80
N ASN A 280 47.15 78.10 -10.12
CA ASN A 280 46.54 79.27 -9.50
C ASN A 280 47.41 79.84 -8.35
N SER A 281 48.10 78.98 -7.60
CA SER A 281 49.07 79.40 -6.58
C SER A 281 50.26 80.16 -7.21
N THR A 282 50.79 79.68 -8.34
CA THR A 282 51.84 80.39 -9.09
C THR A 282 51.36 81.75 -9.58
N LEU A 283 50.20 81.83 -10.23
CA LEU A 283 49.62 83.08 -10.73
C LEU A 283 49.35 84.10 -9.61
N GLU A 284 48.96 83.64 -8.41
CA GLU A 284 48.77 84.50 -7.25
C GLU A 284 50.12 85.04 -6.70
N GLN A 285 51.19 84.23 -6.72
CA GLN A 285 52.55 84.69 -6.39
C GLN A 285 53.08 85.71 -7.40
N GLU A 286 52.88 85.49 -8.70
CA GLU A 286 53.23 86.43 -9.77
C GLU A 286 52.48 87.77 -9.60
N ARG A 287 51.15 87.73 -9.41
CA ARG A 287 50.32 88.92 -9.16
C ARG A 287 50.81 89.71 -7.96
N ASN A 288 51.15 89.04 -6.85
CA ASN A 288 51.63 89.69 -5.64
C ASN A 288 53.03 90.31 -5.85
N THR A 289 53.90 89.65 -6.61
CA THR A 289 55.23 90.16 -6.98
C THR A 289 55.13 91.41 -7.86
N LEU A 290 54.28 91.38 -8.90
CA LEU A 290 54.02 92.53 -9.78
C LEU A 290 53.45 93.71 -8.99
N LYS A 291 52.55 93.46 -8.03
CA LYS A 291 52.02 94.51 -7.16
C LYS A 291 53.14 95.18 -6.34
N GLN A 292 54.02 94.40 -5.70
CA GLN A 292 55.16 94.95 -4.95
C GLN A 292 56.10 95.79 -5.83
N GLN A 293 56.31 95.41 -7.10
CA GLN A 293 57.09 96.19 -8.06
C GLN A 293 56.42 97.53 -8.38
N ILE A 294 55.10 97.55 -8.58
CA ILE A 294 54.31 98.78 -8.80
C ILE A 294 54.40 99.69 -7.57
N ASP A 295 54.13 99.16 -6.37
CA ASP A 295 54.18 99.91 -5.11
C ASP A 295 55.58 100.53 -4.89
N THR A 296 56.65 99.79 -5.22
CA THR A 296 58.05 100.27 -5.16
C THR A 296 58.35 101.35 -6.20
N TRP A 297 57.81 101.23 -7.42
CA TRP A 297 58.02 102.22 -8.48
C TRP A 297 57.32 103.55 -8.17
N VAL A 298 56.08 103.49 -7.67
CA VAL A 298 55.34 104.67 -7.19
C VAL A 298 56.09 105.37 -6.05
N ALA A 299 56.57 104.62 -5.05
CA ALA A 299 57.34 105.17 -3.93
C ALA A 299 58.66 105.84 -4.36
N LYS A 300 59.26 105.42 -5.48
CA LYS A 300 60.51 105.98 -6.00
C LYS A 300 60.30 107.24 -6.86
N LYS A 301 59.11 107.45 -7.42
CA LYS A 301 58.90 108.41 -8.51
C LYS A 301 58.62 109.87 -8.09
N HIS A 302 58.40 110.16 -6.81
CA HIS A 302 57.95 111.48 -6.38
C HIS A 302 58.89 112.14 -5.37
N SER A 303 59.92 112.84 -5.85
CA SER A 303 60.63 113.85 -5.05
C SER A 303 59.80 115.13 -4.97
N THR A 304 59.20 115.39 -3.80
CA THR A 304 58.41 116.60 -3.57
C THR A 304 59.31 117.80 -3.25
N VAL A 305 59.05 118.91 -3.94
CA VAL A 305 59.82 120.15 -3.90
C VAL A 305 58.91 121.29 -3.45
N HIS A 306 59.00 121.67 -2.18
CA HIS A 306 58.24 122.80 -1.66
C HIS A 306 58.93 124.13 -2.04
N ILE A 307 58.14 125.14 -2.39
CA ILE A 307 58.55 126.55 -2.56
C ILE A 307 57.49 127.49 -1.97
N GLN A 308 57.85 128.75 -1.74
CA GLN A 308 56.89 129.79 -1.35
C GLN A 308 56.86 130.93 -2.37
N MET A 309 55.69 131.53 -2.59
CA MET A 309 55.49 132.73 -3.41
C MET A 309 54.96 133.89 -2.56
N TYR A 310 55.46 135.10 -2.80
CA TYR A 310 55.03 136.32 -2.11
C TYR A 310 54.88 137.51 -3.08
N ALA A 311 53.90 138.38 -2.84
CA ALA A 311 53.76 139.65 -3.55
C ALA A 311 53.28 140.77 -2.62
N ALA A 312 54.00 141.89 -2.61
CA ALA A 312 53.73 143.02 -1.71
C ALA A 312 52.68 144.03 -2.24
N VAL A 313 52.44 144.07 -3.56
CA VAL A 313 51.72 145.18 -4.23
C VAL A 313 50.71 144.63 -5.25
N ASN A 314 49.55 145.28 -5.38
CA ASN A 314 48.47 144.96 -6.34
C ASN A 314 48.05 143.46 -6.32
N LYS A 315 47.36 143.07 -5.23
CA LYS A 315 47.01 141.68 -4.92
C LYS A 315 46.24 140.98 -6.05
N GLU A 316 45.34 141.65 -6.79
CA GLU A 316 44.60 140.99 -7.88
C GLU A 316 45.48 140.63 -9.09
N LEU A 317 46.40 141.52 -9.49
CA LEU A 317 47.32 141.24 -10.59
C LEU A 317 48.32 140.13 -10.22
N CYS A 318 48.81 140.16 -8.98
CA CYS A 318 49.74 139.16 -8.46
C CYS A 318 49.07 137.81 -8.19
N ASP A 319 47.85 137.73 -7.68
CA ASP A 319 47.13 136.46 -7.47
C ASP A 319 46.93 135.71 -8.80
N LYS A 320 46.58 136.44 -9.87
CA LYS A 320 46.47 135.88 -11.24
C LYS A 320 47.83 135.39 -11.75
N MET A 321 48.86 136.24 -11.64
CA MET A 321 50.20 135.90 -12.11
C MET A 321 50.87 134.75 -11.31
N MET A 322 50.68 134.69 -10.00
CA MET A 322 51.11 133.55 -9.15
C MET A 322 50.50 132.23 -9.62
N THR A 323 49.25 132.27 -10.12
CA THR A 323 48.53 131.08 -10.55
C THR A 323 49.01 130.62 -11.92
N GLU A 324 49.30 131.53 -12.85
CA GLU A 324 49.99 131.17 -14.10
C GLU A 324 51.42 130.67 -13.86
N LEU A 325 52.17 131.29 -12.93
CA LEU A 325 53.52 130.84 -12.59
C LEU A 325 53.51 129.48 -11.88
N GLU A 326 52.52 129.21 -11.04
CA GLU A 326 52.26 127.89 -10.47
C GLU A 326 52.00 126.86 -11.57
N ASN A 327 51.05 127.11 -12.48
CA ASN A 327 50.77 126.21 -13.60
C ASN A 327 52.04 125.89 -14.42
N MET A 328 52.81 126.92 -14.79
CA MET A 328 54.06 126.76 -15.54
C MET A 328 55.13 125.98 -14.77
N LEU A 329 55.28 126.22 -13.47
CA LEU A 329 56.25 125.49 -12.64
C LEU A 329 55.80 124.04 -12.41
N SER A 330 54.52 123.78 -12.15
CA SER A 330 53.98 122.43 -11.97
C SER A 330 54.20 121.58 -13.23
N MET A 331 53.86 122.09 -14.42
CA MET A 331 54.15 121.40 -15.68
C MET A 331 55.65 121.11 -15.86
N GLN A 332 56.53 122.07 -15.51
CA GLN A 332 57.98 121.88 -15.61
C GLN A 332 58.53 120.86 -14.60
N PHE A 333 57.96 120.76 -13.39
CA PHE A 333 58.39 119.76 -12.41
C PHE A 333 57.81 118.37 -12.70
N GLU A 334 56.56 118.27 -13.18
CA GLU A 334 55.95 117.02 -13.67
C GLU A 334 56.76 116.40 -14.82
N LEU A 335 57.19 117.21 -15.79
CA LEU A 335 58.09 116.79 -16.89
C LEU A 335 59.49 116.35 -16.42
N ASN A 336 59.85 116.65 -15.16
CA ASN A 336 61.10 116.26 -14.51
C ASN A 336 60.89 115.20 -13.40
N ASP A 337 59.79 114.44 -13.45
CA ASP A 337 59.44 113.39 -12.47
C ASP A 337 59.50 113.89 -11.01
N SER A 338 59.04 115.13 -10.77
CA SER A 338 59.04 115.79 -9.46
C SER A 338 57.67 116.43 -9.19
N ILE A 339 57.22 116.42 -7.94
CA ILE A 339 56.03 117.18 -7.52
C ILE A 339 56.51 118.52 -6.97
N ILE A 340 55.93 119.64 -7.40
CA ILE A 340 56.17 120.93 -6.75
C ILE A 340 54.97 121.31 -5.88
N GLU A 341 55.23 121.78 -4.66
CA GLU A 341 54.22 122.33 -3.77
C GLU A 341 54.49 123.82 -3.57
N ILE A 342 53.47 124.67 -3.76
CA ILE A 342 53.64 126.12 -3.86
C ILE A 342 52.74 126.82 -2.83
N GLU A 343 53.33 127.29 -1.74
CA GLU A 343 52.60 128.07 -0.74
C GLU A 343 52.55 129.56 -1.15
N LYS A 344 51.35 130.08 -1.45
CA LYS A 344 51.15 131.48 -1.84
C LYS A 344 50.83 132.36 -0.63
N TYR A 345 51.61 133.42 -0.41
CA TYR A 345 51.50 134.34 0.71
C TYR A 345 51.12 135.76 0.26
N LYS A 346 50.13 136.34 0.94
CA LYS A 346 49.62 137.70 0.67
C LYS A 346 50.26 138.79 1.54
N ASP A 347 50.99 138.37 2.56
CA ASP A 347 51.77 139.16 3.51
C ASP A 347 53.10 138.41 3.70
N PRO A 348 54.18 139.01 4.25
CA PRO A 348 55.51 138.40 4.22
C PRO A 348 55.55 137.01 4.87
N PRO A 349 56.02 135.96 4.17
CA PRO A 349 56.04 134.61 4.71
C PRO A 349 56.99 134.47 5.90
N PRO A 350 56.74 133.52 6.82
CA PRO A 350 57.65 133.26 7.93
C PRO A 350 59.03 132.81 7.43
N ASP A 351 60.06 133.06 8.23
CA ASP A 351 61.42 132.64 7.92
C ASP A 351 61.53 131.12 7.86
N SER A 352 61.84 130.62 6.66
CA SER A 352 61.99 129.20 6.38
C SER A 352 63.17 128.96 5.43
N ARG A 353 63.70 127.73 5.44
CA ARG A 353 64.76 127.31 4.50
C ARG A 353 64.23 127.03 3.08
N VAL A 354 62.92 127.15 2.87
CA VAL A 354 62.26 126.92 1.59
C VAL A 354 62.57 128.10 0.65
N PRO A 355 62.90 127.88 -0.64
CA PRO A 355 63.14 128.97 -1.59
C PRO A 355 61.93 129.89 -1.70
N LEU A 356 62.17 131.21 -1.73
CA LEU A 356 61.12 132.23 -1.85
C LEU A 356 61.15 132.87 -3.24
N ILE A 357 60.00 132.94 -3.90
CA ILE A 357 59.79 133.69 -5.14
C ILE A 357 59.01 134.96 -4.80
N VAL A 358 59.65 136.12 -4.92
CA VAL A 358 59.04 137.44 -4.68
C VAL A 358 58.63 138.06 -6.02
N ILE A 359 57.34 138.29 -6.20
CA ILE A 359 56.78 138.90 -7.42
C ILE A 359 56.70 140.43 -7.22
N CYS A 360 57.35 141.14 -8.14
CA CYS A 360 57.50 142.59 -8.14
C CYS A 360 56.99 143.17 -9.46
N ILE A 361 55.95 144.01 -9.43
CA ILE A 361 55.44 144.67 -10.63
C ILE A 361 56.31 145.88 -10.97
N ASN A 362 56.87 145.92 -12.19
CA ASN A 362 57.67 147.04 -12.70
C ASN A 362 56.77 148.21 -13.14
N ALA A 363 56.20 148.89 -12.16
CA ALA A 363 55.19 149.95 -12.31
C ALA A 363 55.80 151.36 -12.39
N SER A 364 56.94 151.62 -11.73
CA SER A 364 57.49 152.96 -11.60
C SER A 364 58.98 153.04 -11.99
N ARG A 365 59.87 152.67 -11.07
CA ARG A 365 61.31 152.56 -11.26
C ARG A 365 61.72 151.22 -10.68
N LEU A 366 62.24 150.35 -11.53
CA LEU A 366 62.62 148.97 -11.21
C LEU A 366 63.28 148.79 -9.83
N GLY A 367 64.30 149.59 -9.49
CA GLY A 367 64.98 149.51 -8.18
C GLY A 367 64.13 149.99 -7.00
N THR A 368 63.20 150.93 -7.19
CA THR A 368 62.23 151.34 -6.17
C THR A 368 61.19 150.24 -5.95
N ASP A 369 60.62 149.71 -7.04
CA ASP A 369 59.58 148.67 -7.00
C ASP A 369 60.14 147.38 -6.34
N VAL A 370 61.36 146.95 -6.70
CA VAL A 370 62.01 145.75 -6.12
C VAL A 370 62.38 145.94 -4.65
N ASN A 371 62.92 147.11 -4.26
CA ASN A 371 63.19 147.37 -2.84
C ASN A 371 61.90 147.46 -2.01
N GLN A 372 60.79 147.93 -2.58
CA GLN A 372 59.48 147.89 -1.93
C GLN A 372 58.99 146.44 -1.79
N ALA A 373 59.10 145.61 -2.83
CA ALA A 373 58.70 144.20 -2.78
C ALA A 373 59.52 143.37 -1.78
N LEU A 374 60.79 143.73 -1.56
CA LEU A 374 61.70 143.08 -0.60
C LEU A 374 61.70 143.73 0.80
N SER A 375 60.99 144.85 1.01
CA SER A 375 61.08 145.68 2.22
C SER A 375 60.77 144.96 3.54
N HIS A 376 60.03 143.85 3.48
CA HIS A 376 59.66 143.02 4.62
C HIS A 376 60.16 141.56 4.51
N VAL A 377 61.08 141.28 3.59
CA VAL A 377 61.62 139.94 3.34
C VAL A 377 63.00 139.82 4.01
N ASN A 378 63.23 138.75 4.77
CA ASN A 378 64.52 138.55 5.44
C ASN A 378 65.64 138.26 4.44
N ARG A 379 66.69 139.10 4.45
CA ARG A 379 67.86 139.00 3.57
C ARG A 379 68.72 137.75 3.80
N SER A 380 68.50 136.97 4.86
CA SER A 380 69.19 135.68 5.07
C SER A 380 68.58 134.50 4.31
N ARG A 381 67.45 134.70 3.63
CA ARG A 381 66.70 133.64 2.94
C ARG A 381 67.06 133.56 1.46
N THR A 382 67.06 132.37 0.89
CA THR A 382 67.25 132.18 -0.56
C THR A 382 66.05 132.73 -1.34
N ILE A 383 66.25 133.85 -2.03
CA ILE A 383 65.20 134.60 -2.73
C ILE A 383 65.46 134.62 -4.24
N ALA A 384 64.42 134.39 -5.03
CA ALA A 384 64.33 134.81 -6.43
C ALA A 384 63.35 135.99 -6.53
N VAL A 385 63.67 136.99 -7.35
CA VAL A 385 62.77 138.10 -7.68
C VAL A 385 62.26 137.95 -9.11
N VAL A 386 60.95 137.90 -9.26
CA VAL A 386 60.26 137.92 -10.55
C VAL A 386 59.78 139.33 -10.83
N VAL A 387 60.41 139.99 -11.79
CA VAL A 387 60.04 141.31 -12.26
C VAL A 387 58.94 141.17 -13.31
N LEU A 388 57.72 141.55 -12.94
CA LEU A 388 56.55 141.47 -13.80
C LEU A 388 56.40 142.74 -14.65
N HIS A 389 56.61 142.59 -15.96
CA HIS A 389 56.42 143.65 -16.94
C HIS A 389 54.98 143.60 -17.46
N HIS A 390 54.10 144.33 -16.77
CA HIS A 390 52.69 144.50 -17.16
C HIS A 390 52.54 145.49 -18.33
N LYS A 391 53.04 145.09 -19.50
CA LYS A 391 53.20 145.94 -20.70
C LYS A 391 52.94 145.13 -21.96
N GLU A 392 52.53 145.81 -23.03
CA GLU A 392 52.41 145.17 -24.35
C GLU A 392 53.76 144.73 -24.90
N TYR A 393 53.76 143.69 -25.74
CA TYR A 393 54.97 142.99 -26.20
C TYR A 393 56.05 143.90 -26.81
N HIS A 394 55.65 144.94 -27.55
CA HIS A 394 56.55 145.91 -28.18
C HIS A 394 57.18 146.92 -27.19
N ALA A 395 56.69 146.97 -25.95
CA ALA A 395 57.13 147.87 -24.88
C ALA A 395 57.87 147.14 -23.74
N LEU A 396 58.25 145.87 -23.97
CA LEU A 396 59.09 145.09 -23.06
C LEU A 396 60.53 145.64 -23.01
N PRO A 397 61.26 145.46 -21.89
CA PRO A 397 62.60 146.00 -21.74
C PRO A 397 63.60 145.31 -22.67
N ARG A 398 64.51 146.10 -23.29
CA ARG A 398 65.61 145.58 -24.12
C ARG A 398 66.81 145.05 -23.31
N GLN A 399 66.76 145.14 -21.98
CA GLN A 399 67.81 144.68 -21.08
C GLN A 399 67.16 143.97 -19.88
N PRO A 400 67.68 142.80 -19.44
CA PRO A 400 67.17 142.13 -18.24
C PRO A 400 67.33 142.97 -16.98
N SER A 401 66.37 142.87 -16.07
CA SER A 401 66.36 143.62 -14.80
C SER A 401 67.58 143.31 -13.92
N GLU A 402 68.09 142.08 -13.99
CA GLU A 402 69.34 141.63 -13.36
C GLU A 402 70.54 142.54 -13.71
N LYS A 403 70.61 143.06 -14.94
CA LYS A 403 71.70 143.95 -15.38
C LYS A 403 71.52 145.41 -14.94
N MET A 404 70.34 145.76 -14.44
CA MET A 404 70.00 147.10 -13.95
C MET A 404 70.05 147.17 -12.42
N LEU A 405 69.78 146.05 -11.74
CA LEU A 405 69.77 145.91 -10.28
C LEU A 405 71.17 145.58 -9.73
N ILE A 406 72.13 146.45 -10.04
CA ILE A 406 73.52 146.33 -9.58
C ILE A 406 73.69 147.10 -8.26
N GLY A 407 74.16 146.43 -7.21
CA GLY A 407 74.45 147.06 -5.91
C GLY A 407 74.69 146.05 -4.79
N SER A 408 75.10 146.52 -3.62
CA SER A 408 75.21 145.71 -2.39
C SER A 408 73.86 145.12 -1.98
N ASP A 409 72.78 145.89 -2.11
CA ASP A 409 71.45 145.50 -1.65
C ASP A 409 70.85 144.32 -2.39
N TYR A 410 71.24 144.06 -3.63
CA TYR A 410 70.72 142.94 -4.44
C TYR A 410 71.57 141.66 -4.35
N LYS A 411 72.74 141.69 -3.70
CA LYS A 411 73.68 140.54 -3.62
C LYS A 411 73.13 139.29 -2.90
N HIS A 412 72.03 139.43 -2.16
CA HIS A 412 71.39 138.34 -1.43
C HIS A 412 70.29 137.62 -2.24
N ILE A 413 69.99 138.12 -3.44
CA ILE A 413 68.99 137.54 -4.35
C ILE A 413 69.71 136.52 -5.24
N GLY A 414 69.29 135.25 -5.18
CA GLY A 414 69.91 134.15 -5.93
C GLY A 414 69.47 134.05 -7.40
N ALA A 415 68.35 134.68 -7.77
CA ALA A 415 67.95 134.86 -9.17
C ALA A 415 67.09 136.12 -9.35
N ILE A 416 67.37 136.92 -10.38
CA ILE A 416 66.48 138.00 -10.84
C ILE A 416 66.04 137.61 -12.25
N VAL A 417 64.72 137.53 -12.46
CA VAL A 417 64.12 137.08 -13.72
C VAL A 417 63.03 138.04 -14.18
N ASP A 418 62.83 138.14 -15.48
CA ASP A 418 61.89 139.06 -16.12
C ASP A 418 60.73 138.27 -16.72
N ILE A 419 59.49 138.55 -16.32
CA ILE A 419 58.29 137.95 -16.92
C ILE A 419 57.41 139.01 -17.57
N ALA A 420 57.16 138.85 -18.86
CA ALA A 420 56.17 139.60 -19.63
C ALA A 420 54.78 138.98 -19.41
N TYR A 421 53.84 139.79 -18.95
CA TYR A 421 52.46 139.37 -18.69
C TYR A 421 51.50 140.51 -19.00
N LEU A 422 50.32 140.21 -19.54
CA LEU A 422 49.25 141.19 -19.67
C LEU A 422 47.93 140.54 -19.26
N THR A 423 47.13 141.22 -18.42
CA THR A 423 45.89 140.65 -17.84
C THR A 423 44.87 140.19 -18.89
N THR A 424 44.95 140.70 -20.12
CA THR A 424 44.10 140.34 -21.26
C THR A 424 44.70 139.26 -22.18
N LYS A 425 45.95 138.83 -21.96
CA LYS A 425 46.69 137.88 -22.82
C LYS A 425 47.42 136.76 -22.06
N GLY A 426 47.45 136.81 -20.73
CA GLY A 426 48.21 135.88 -19.89
C GLY A 426 49.71 136.15 -19.92
N VAL A 427 50.50 135.10 -19.68
CA VAL A 427 51.96 135.10 -19.84
C VAL A 427 52.28 134.99 -21.34
N TYR A 428 53.13 135.87 -21.88
CA TYR A 428 53.48 135.82 -23.30
C TYR A 428 54.35 134.58 -23.64
N PRO A 429 54.11 133.90 -24.77
CA PRO A 429 55.02 132.87 -25.28
C PRO A 429 56.23 133.53 -25.95
N CYS A 430 57.32 133.74 -25.20
CA CYS A 430 58.55 134.36 -25.71
C CYS A 430 59.81 133.93 -24.96
N ASP A 431 60.97 134.07 -25.63
CA ASP A 431 62.31 133.82 -25.11
C ASP A 431 62.54 134.30 -23.67
N MET A 432 62.04 135.49 -23.33
CA MET A 432 62.26 136.10 -22.03
C MET A 432 61.56 135.31 -20.92
N ASN A 433 60.33 134.85 -21.19
CA ASN A 433 59.54 134.09 -20.22
C ASN A 433 60.04 132.64 -20.10
N GLU A 434 60.41 132.02 -21.22
CA GLU A 434 61.01 130.69 -21.27
C GLU A 434 62.33 130.65 -20.48
N LYS A 435 63.27 131.56 -20.79
CA LYS A 435 64.57 131.65 -20.10
C LYS A 435 64.43 132.08 -18.64
N SER A 436 63.42 132.88 -18.29
CA SER A 436 63.09 133.18 -16.90
C SER A 436 62.53 131.97 -16.15
N LEU A 437 61.68 131.16 -16.78
CA LEU A 437 61.14 129.93 -16.21
C LEU A 437 62.25 128.89 -16.00
N ASP A 438 63.13 128.68 -16.98
CA ASP A 438 64.32 127.82 -16.82
C ASP A 438 65.21 128.26 -15.65
N ARG A 439 65.44 129.57 -15.51
CA ARG A 439 66.24 130.12 -14.40
C ARG A 439 65.55 129.95 -13.06
N LEU A 440 64.22 130.06 -12.98
CA LEU A 440 63.45 129.73 -11.77
C LEU A 440 63.51 128.23 -11.46
N VAL A 441 63.26 127.35 -12.43
CA VAL A 441 63.32 125.89 -12.24
C VAL A 441 64.70 125.46 -11.74
N ASN A 442 65.79 126.00 -12.31
CA ASN A 442 67.15 125.72 -11.86
C ASN A 442 67.45 126.32 -10.47
N PHE A 443 67.01 127.55 -10.19
CA PHE A 443 67.11 128.16 -8.85
C PHE A 443 66.40 127.30 -7.80
N ILE A 444 65.19 126.81 -8.09
CA ILE A 444 64.43 125.94 -7.21
C ILE A 444 65.17 124.60 -7.01
N LYS A 445 65.55 123.91 -8.10
CA LYS A 445 66.25 122.61 -8.02
C LYS A 445 67.52 122.69 -7.16
N VAL A 446 68.38 123.68 -7.39
CA VAL A 446 69.63 123.86 -6.63
C VAL A 446 69.37 124.14 -5.15
N ASN A 447 68.39 124.98 -4.82
CA ASN A 447 68.18 125.42 -3.43
C ASN A 447 67.24 124.50 -2.63
N SER A 448 66.42 123.67 -3.27
CA SER A 448 65.59 122.65 -2.60
C SER A 448 66.31 121.32 -2.38
N GLN A 449 67.43 121.06 -3.07
CA GLN A 449 68.25 119.85 -2.90
C GLN A 449 69.27 119.95 -1.74
N SER A 450 69.38 121.08 -1.06
CA SER A 450 70.31 121.28 0.08
C SER A 450 69.70 120.79 1.41
N LYS A 451 69.48 119.47 1.52
CA LYS A 451 69.05 118.75 2.72
C LYS A 451 70.08 117.68 3.10
#